data_AF-A0A1M3GYM1-F1
#
_entry.id   AF-A0A1M3GYM1-F1
#
_cell.length_a   1.000
_cell.length_b   1.000
_cell.length_c   1.000
_cell.angle_alpha   90.00
_cell.angle_beta   90.00
_cell.angle_gamma   90.00
#
_symmetry.space_group_name_H-M   'P 1'
#
loop_
_entity.id
_entity.type
_entity.pdbx_description
1 polymer ?
#
loop_
_entity_poly.entity_id
_entity_poly.type
_entity_poly.pdbx_seq_one_letter_code
_entity_poly.pdbx_strand_id
1 'polypeptide(L)' 'MGTDYARKKIQALFMQLNSNPVGTGGIGRPERLAGGGYSRRITGGDRLVYDIDDSGNIVIHDTEGYHKK' A
#
# COMPACT_ATOMS: atom_id res chain seq x y z
N MET A 1 16.04 5.54 -9.39
CA MET A 1 15.72 5.99 -8.02
C MET A 1 16.22 4.93 -7.05
N GLY A 2 17.04 5.31 -6.06
CA GLY A 2 17.74 4.37 -5.18
C GLY A 2 16.84 3.67 -4.15
N THR A 3 17.29 2.52 -3.65
CA THR A 3 16.61 1.65 -2.66
C THR A 3 16.18 2.38 -1.38
N ASP A 4 16.91 3.42 -0.97
CA ASP A 4 16.59 4.22 0.22
C ASP A 4 15.29 5.01 0.11
N TYR A 5 14.93 5.46 -1.09
CA TYR A 5 13.66 6.15 -1.31
C TYR A 5 12.48 5.21 -1.07
N ALA A 6 12.55 4.01 -1.65
CA ALA A 6 11.51 2.99 -1.51
C ALA A 6 11.31 2.61 -0.03
N ARG A 7 12.41 2.41 0.72
CA ARG A 7 12.36 2.09 2.15
C ARG A 7 11.66 3.19 2.96
N LYS A 8 12.04 4.46 2.76
CA LYS A 8 11.41 5.61 3.44
C LYS A 8 9.93 5.72 3.08
N LYS A 9 9.58 5.44 1.83
CA LYS A 9 8.19 5.47 1.36
C LYS A 9 7.34 4.39 2.02
N ILE A 10 7.85 3.16 2.13
CA ILE A 10 7.15 2.05 2.80
C ILE A 10 6.89 2.41 4.27
N GLN A 11 7.90 2.93 4.97
CA GLN A 11 7.73 3.37 6.37
C GLN A 11 6.63 4.43 6.51
N ALA A 12 6.63 5.45 5.64
CA ALA A 12 5.60 6.48 5.66
C ALA A 12 4.19 5.92 5.35
N LEU A 13 4.09 4.95 4.44
CA LEU A 13 2.83 4.26 4.15
C LEU A 13 2.34 3.49 5.38
N PHE A 14 3.19 2.73 6.08
CA PHE A 14 2.78 2.02 7.29
C PHE A 14 2.33 2.94 8.41
N MET A 15 3.02 4.06 8.64
CA MET A 15 2.59 5.06 9.62
C MET A 15 1.21 5.63 9.27
N GLN A 16 0.94 5.86 7.97
CA GLN A 16 -0.36 6.37 7.54
C GLN A 16 -1.45 5.30 7.61
N LEU A 17 -1.13 4.05 7.34
CA LEU A 17 -2.10 2.96 7.43
C LEU A 17 -2.64 2.79 8.84
N ASN A 18 -1.84 3.05 9.88
CA ASN A 18 -2.32 3.03 11.26
C ASN A 18 -3.37 4.11 11.57
N SER A 19 -3.38 5.24 10.85
CA SER A 19 -4.34 6.33 11.10
C SER A 19 -5.45 6.42 10.08
N ASN A 20 -5.21 5.96 8.85
CA ASN A 20 -6.18 5.99 7.76
C ASN A 20 -5.95 4.84 6.77
N PRO A 21 -6.33 3.60 7.14
CA PRO A 21 -6.13 2.43 6.29
C PRO A 21 -7.12 2.38 5.13
N VAL A 22 -8.29 2.99 5.29
CA VAL A 22 -9.44 2.94 4.36
C VAL A 22 -9.63 4.28 3.66
N GLY A 23 -9.68 4.29 2.33
CA GLY A 23 -10.08 5.48 1.56
C GLY A 23 -9.27 5.70 0.29
N THR A 24 -9.49 6.86 -0.34
CA THR A 24 -8.84 7.28 -1.60
C THR A 24 -7.88 8.46 -1.41
N GLY A 25 -7.79 9.01 -0.20
CA GLY A 25 -6.90 10.12 0.15
C GLY A 25 -5.65 9.67 0.89
N GLY A 26 -4.51 10.29 0.60
CA GLY A 26 -3.26 10.05 1.32
C GLY A 26 -2.06 9.73 0.43
N ILE A 27 -0.98 9.28 1.07
CA ILE A 27 0.30 8.98 0.46
C ILE A 27 0.14 7.74 -0.42
N GLY A 28 0.77 7.77 -1.59
CA GLY A 28 0.80 6.64 -2.49
C GLY A 28 -0.49 6.47 -3.30
N ARG A 29 -1.37 7.48 -3.36
CA ARG A 29 -2.61 7.44 -4.16
C ARG A 29 -3.41 6.15 -3.89
N PRO A 30 -4.07 6.05 -2.74
CA PRO A 30 -4.84 4.86 -2.37
C PRO A 30 -5.92 4.55 -3.41
N GLU A 31 -5.99 3.29 -3.81
CA GLU A 31 -6.94 2.80 -4.81
C GLU A 31 -7.58 1.51 -4.25
N ARG A 32 -8.92 1.42 -4.30
CA ARG A 32 -9.65 0.19 -3.94
C ARG A 32 -9.58 -0.80 -5.09
N LEU A 33 -9.26 -2.05 -4.80
CA LEU A 33 -9.14 -3.08 -5.81
C LEU A 33 -10.51 -3.73 -6.09
N ALA A 34 -10.71 -4.20 -7.32
CA ALA A 34 -11.99 -4.78 -7.76
C ALA A 34 -12.38 -6.06 -6.99
N GLY A 35 -11.40 -6.81 -6.49
CA GLY A 35 -11.60 -8.04 -5.72
C GLY A 35 -11.66 -7.86 -4.19
N GLY A 36 -11.65 -6.63 -3.68
CA GLY A 36 -11.46 -6.36 -2.24
C GLY A 36 -10.04 -5.89 -1.93
N GLY A 37 -9.87 -5.28 -0.75
CA GLY A 37 -8.61 -4.64 -0.36
C GLY A 37 -8.25 -3.36 -1.13
N TYR A 38 -7.01 -2.96 -0.97
CA TYR A 38 -6.47 -1.65 -1.33
C TYR A 38 -5.05 -1.78 -1.89
N SER A 39 -4.68 -0.80 -2.71
CA SER A 39 -3.30 -0.62 -3.16
C SER A 39 -2.82 0.80 -2.93
N ARG A 40 -1.52 0.95 -2.63
CA ARG A 40 -0.83 2.23 -2.56
C ARG A 40 0.52 2.15 -3.27
N ARG A 41 0.87 3.20 -4.00
CA ARG A 41 2.12 3.33 -4.76
C ARG A 41 3.31 3.54 -3.84
N ILE A 42 4.31 2.68 -3.99
CA ILE A 42 5.61 2.84 -3.34
C ILE A 42 6.51 3.67 -4.28
N THR A 43 6.95 3.07 -5.38
CA THR A 43 7.80 3.70 -6.40
C THR A 43 7.55 3.06 -7.75
N GLY A 44 7.60 3.83 -8.84
CA GLY A 44 7.39 3.29 -10.19
C GLY A 44 6.18 2.36 -10.30
N GLY A 45 6.43 1.07 -10.59
CA GLY A 45 5.44 0.00 -10.67
C GLY A 45 5.06 -0.67 -9.35
N ASP A 46 5.85 -0.49 -8.29
CA ASP A 46 5.67 -1.20 -7.01
C ASP A 46 4.47 -0.67 -6.23
N ARG A 47 3.72 -1.60 -5.64
CA ARG A 47 2.50 -1.34 -4.88
C ARG A 47 2.56 -2.07 -3.56
N LEU A 48 2.16 -1.37 -2.50
CA LEU A 48 1.73 -1.98 -1.26
C LEU A 48 0.28 -2.41 -1.45
N VAL A 49 0.03 -3.71 -1.51
CA VAL A 49 -1.30 -4.31 -1.60
C VAL A 49 -1.66 -4.89 -0.24
N TYR A 50 -2.81 -4.52 0.28
CA TYR A 50 -3.26 -4.92 1.61
C TYR A 50 -4.78 -4.99 1.69
N ASP A 51 -5.27 -5.69 2.70
CA ASP A 51 -6.68 -5.70 3.10
C ASP A 51 -6.82 -5.40 4.59
N ILE A 52 -8.06 -5.29 5.06
CA ILE A 52 -8.41 -5.17 6.48
C ILE A 52 -9.24 -6.41 6.83
N ASP A 53 -8.74 -7.24 7.73
CA ASP A 53 -9.47 -8.44 8.17
C ASP A 53 -10.68 -8.08 9.05
N ASP A 54 -11.51 -9.08 9.38
CA ASP A 54 -12.72 -8.90 10.18
C ASP A 54 -12.45 -8.37 11.60
N SER A 55 -11.21 -8.49 12.08
CA SER A 55 -10.77 -7.96 13.37
C SER A 55 -10.22 -6.53 13.27
N GLY A 56 -10.20 -5.94 12.07
CA GLY A 56 -9.68 -4.62 11.80
C GLY A 56 -8.16 -4.57 11.61
N ASN A 57 -7.48 -5.72 11.51
CA ASN A 57 -6.04 -5.75 11.29
C ASN A 57 -5.71 -5.53 9.83
N ILE A 58 -4.60 -4.83 9.59
CA ILE A 58 -4.08 -4.63 8.24
C ILE A 58 -3.26 -5.85 7.84
N VAL A 59 -3.69 -6.53 6.78
CA VAL A 59 -3.01 -7.70 6.23
C VAL A 59 -2.33 -7.28 4.93
N ILE A 60 -0.99 -7.32 4.91
CA ILE A 60 -0.21 -6.97 3.71
C ILE A 60 -0.02 -8.23 2.88
N HIS A 61 -0.42 -8.17 1.61
CA HIS A 61 -0.30 -9.27 0.66
C HIS A 61 0.92 -9.15 -0.24
N ASP A 62 1.25 -7.93 -0.67
CA ASP A 62 2.36 -7.69 -1.59
C ASP A 62 2.95 -6.30 -1.39
N THR A 63 4.24 -6.16 -1.70
CA THR A 63 4.98 -4.89 -1.76
C THR A 63 5.72 -4.70 -3.07
N GLU A 64 5.68 -5.66 -3.98
CA GLU A 64 6.35 -5.62 -5.29
C GLU A 64 5.34 -5.53 -6.45
N GLY A 65 5.81 -5.02 -7.60
CA GLY A 65 5.01 -4.62 -8.75
C GLY A 65 3.77 -5.46 -9.11
N TYR A 66 2.63 -4.75 -9.17
CA TYR A 66 1.34 -5.16 -9.78
C TYR A 66 1.42 -5.44 -11.30
N HIS A 67 2.63 -5.54 -11.87
CA HIS A 67 2.92 -5.78 -13.29
C HIS A 67 4.09 -6.73 -13.53
N LYS A 68 4.30 -7.76 -12.70
CA LYS A 68 5.01 -8.96 -13.18
C LYS A 68 4.02 -9.72 -14.07
N LYS A 69 4.10 -9.46 -15.38
CA LYS A 69 3.53 -10.34 -16.41
C LYS A 69 4.19 -11.71 -16.34
#